data_AF-Q1H1H2-F1
#
_entry.id   AF-Q1H1H2-F1
#
_cell.length_a   1.000
_cell.length_b   1.000
_cell.length_c   1.000
_cell.angle_alpha   90.00
_cell.angle_beta   90.00
_cell.angle_gamma   90.00
#
_symmetry.space_group_name_H-M   'P 1'
#
loop_
_entity.id
_entity.type
_entity.pdbx_description
1 polymer ?
#
loop_
_entity_poly.entity_id
_entity_poly.type
_entity_poly.pdbx_seq_one_letter_code
_entity_poly.pdbx_strand_id
1 'polypeptide(L)'
;MPLSQNIRTLLMMPVMLLLPSLTWAEEQWLVVAQEEVINVGQPLSFQVIKPPHVTAWPASVRMKLSGTGMNDEIEMRAQGDANNDGQLSKVYSGTPRQDFVGVVRAALIEQPSNTVLLIANNENVTVAAVEPMVSGESGTSRNVAPQVVIAAPDDEPALSAEEPIYFLFGNGDEYGTDARFQISFKYRPFEPKGSVAQYAPFLSNLYFSYTQTTLWDIGGGSSPFRDTSYRPGLFYRWAGSSKGLFPDSWRVGVEHESNGQGGLDSRSLNIAYLRPMWHMDFANGRRLTFSPRIYAYLDKDENPDIQHYRGYADWQLRYGREDGLMVTGLYRQGTKGYAMGQVDISYPLSDRILSRTGTFAHLQIFSGYGETLLDYYKDRDTQIRLGISVTR
;
A
#
# COMPACT_ATOMS: atom_id res chain seq x y z
N MET A 1 -5.34 57.85 -39.34
CA MET A 1 -6.30 56.74 -39.37
C MET A 1 -5.64 55.49 -38.82
N PRO A 2 -5.92 55.10 -37.56
CA PRO A 2 -5.57 53.78 -37.04
C PRO A 2 -6.81 52.89 -36.86
N LEU A 3 -6.60 51.59 -36.99
CA LEU A 3 -7.62 50.53 -36.97
C LEU A 3 -8.26 50.35 -35.58
N SER A 4 -9.52 49.93 -35.64
CA SER A 4 -10.48 49.67 -34.58
C SER A 4 -10.05 48.65 -33.53
N GLN A 5 -10.34 48.99 -32.27
CA GLN A 5 -10.35 48.10 -31.11
C GLN A 5 -11.46 47.05 -31.22
N ASN A 6 -11.13 45.78 -30.96
CA ASN A 6 -12.09 44.73 -30.63
C ASN A 6 -11.95 44.39 -29.14
N ILE A 7 -12.87 44.91 -28.33
CA ILE A 7 -13.06 44.52 -26.93
C ILE A 7 -13.87 43.22 -26.93
N ARG A 8 -13.24 42.10 -26.54
CA ARG A 8 -13.96 40.89 -26.14
C ARG A 8 -14.19 40.93 -24.63
N THR A 9 -15.42 41.24 -24.25
CA THR A 9 -15.93 41.14 -22.88
C THR A 9 -15.94 39.65 -22.47
N LEU A 10 -15.02 39.25 -21.59
CA LEU A 10 -15.05 37.93 -20.96
C LEU A 10 -16.00 38.01 -19.75
N LEU A 11 -17.14 37.34 -19.84
CA LEU A 11 -18.12 37.21 -18.76
C LEU A 11 -17.51 36.31 -17.66
N MET A 12 -17.14 36.87 -16.51
CA MET A 12 -16.81 36.05 -15.33
C MET A 12 -18.10 35.41 -14.79
N MET A 13 -18.24 34.09 -14.95
CA MET A 13 -19.12 33.28 -14.11
C MET A 13 -18.40 33.01 -12.78
N PRO A 14 -19.03 33.30 -11.62
CA PRO A 14 -18.51 32.81 -10.35
C PRO A 14 -18.80 31.30 -10.26
N VAL A 15 -17.75 30.48 -10.33
CA VAL A 15 -17.81 29.07 -9.96
C VAL A 15 -17.99 29.01 -8.44
N MET A 16 -19.21 28.73 -8.01
CA MET A 16 -19.55 28.47 -6.62
C MET A 16 -18.90 27.15 -6.21
N LEU A 17 -17.79 27.23 -5.46
CA LEU A 17 -17.15 26.11 -4.78
C LEU A 17 -18.15 25.53 -3.77
N LEU A 18 -18.83 24.45 -4.16
CA LEU A 18 -19.49 23.54 -3.25
C LEU A 18 -18.40 22.82 -2.44
N LEU A 19 -18.07 23.38 -1.28
CA LEU A 19 -17.33 22.67 -0.24
C LEU A 19 -18.09 21.37 0.07
N PRO A 20 -17.47 20.18 0.00
CA PRO A 20 -18.10 18.99 0.51
C PRO A 20 -18.38 19.23 1.99
N SER A 21 -19.64 19.04 2.39
CA SER A 21 -20.03 19.00 3.79
C SER A 21 -19.07 18.05 4.52
N LEU A 22 -18.36 18.57 5.52
CA LEU A 22 -17.62 17.76 6.48
C LEU A 22 -18.60 16.74 7.07
N THR A 23 -18.60 15.53 6.54
CA THR A 23 -19.24 14.38 7.19
C THR A 23 -18.44 14.12 8.45
N TRP A 24 -18.93 14.59 9.58
CA TRP A 24 -18.49 14.12 10.88
C TRP A 24 -18.63 12.59 10.88
N ALA A 25 -17.56 11.88 11.23
CA ALA A 25 -17.63 10.43 11.40
C ALA A 25 -18.76 10.15 12.40
N GLU A 26 -19.70 9.25 12.08
CA GLU A 26 -20.69 8.83 13.06
C GLU A 26 -19.94 8.27 14.29
N GLU A 27 -20.26 8.79 15.47
CA GLU A 27 -19.75 8.29 16.74
C GLU A 27 -20.44 6.95 17.06
N GLN A 28 -19.97 5.88 16.42
CA GLN A 28 -20.50 4.53 16.56
C GLN A 28 -19.89 3.79 17.76
N TRP A 29 -20.61 2.79 18.26
CA TRP A 29 -20.08 1.87 19.26
C TRP A 29 -18.99 1.00 18.64
N LEU A 30 -17.95 0.65 19.40
CA LEU A 30 -16.93 -0.30 18.93
C LEU A 30 -17.07 -1.65 19.60
N VAL A 31 -16.90 -2.71 18.84
CA VAL A 31 -16.94 -4.09 19.27
C VAL A 31 -15.62 -4.74 18.92
N VAL A 32 -15.02 -5.41 19.90
CA VAL A 32 -13.79 -6.20 19.78
C VAL A 32 -14.09 -7.61 20.28
N ALA A 33 -13.90 -8.62 19.44
CA ALA A 33 -14.01 -10.00 19.87
C ALA A 33 -12.80 -10.39 20.72
N GLN A 34 -13.02 -11.10 21.82
CA GLN A 34 -11.95 -11.66 22.63
C GLN A 34 -11.49 -13.02 22.09
N GLU A 35 -12.35 -13.71 21.36
CA GLU A 35 -12.05 -14.97 20.70
C GLU A 35 -12.10 -14.82 19.17
N GLU A 36 -11.18 -15.49 18.46
CA GLU A 36 -11.13 -15.50 16.99
C GLU A 36 -12.01 -16.61 16.39
N VAL A 37 -12.35 -17.63 17.20
CA VAL A 37 -13.07 -18.82 16.77
C VAL A 37 -14.42 -18.91 17.47
N ILE A 38 -15.48 -19.13 16.69
CA ILE A 38 -16.83 -19.40 17.17
C ILE A 38 -17.12 -20.89 17.12
N ASN A 39 -17.53 -21.44 18.26
CA ASN A 39 -17.98 -22.83 18.41
C ASN A 39 -19.40 -22.85 19.00
N VAL A 40 -20.23 -23.79 18.54
CA VAL A 40 -21.59 -23.94 19.03
C VAL A 40 -21.59 -24.28 20.52
N GLY A 41 -22.45 -23.59 21.28
CA GLY A 41 -22.62 -23.84 22.71
C GLY A 41 -21.46 -23.36 23.59
N GLN A 42 -20.39 -22.79 23.03
CA GLN A 42 -19.35 -22.11 23.80
C GLN A 42 -19.71 -20.63 23.99
N PRO A 43 -19.48 -20.06 25.18
CA PRO A 43 -19.69 -18.63 25.39
C PRO A 43 -18.67 -17.84 24.57
N LEU A 44 -19.15 -16.82 23.87
CA LEU A 44 -18.32 -15.80 23.23
C LEU A 44 -18.32 -14.55 24.10
N SER A 45 -17.21 -13.82 24.10
CA SER A 45 -17.03 -12.59 24.85
C SER A 45 -16.59 -11.45 23.93
N PHE A 46 -17.27 -10.32 24.05
CA PHE A 46 -16.95 -9.12 23.28
C PHE A 46 -16.70 -7.97 24.22
N GLN A 47 -15.60 -7.26 24.00
CA GLN A 47 -15.39 -5.97 24.60
C GLN A 47 -16.10 -4.92 23.75
N VAL A 48 -17.08 -4.28 24.35
CA VAL A 48 -17.87 -3.21 23.74
C VAL A 48 -17.39 -1.88 24.29
N ILE A 49 -17.15 -0.90 23.43
CA ILE A 49 -16.70 0.45 23.76
C ILE A 49 -17.83 1.42 23.38
N LYS A 50 -18.28 2.21 24.34
CA LYS A 50 -19.36 3.19 24.14
C LYS A 50 -18.81 4.51 23.60
N PRO A 51 -19.59 5.25 22.78
CA PRO A 51 -19.20 6.59 22.37
C PRO A 51 -19.29 7.59 23.55
N PRO A 52 -18.57 8.73 23.47
CA PRO A 52 -18.38 9.63 24.62
C PRO A 52 -19.68 10.23 25.20
N HIS A 53 -20.73 10.33 24.38
CA HIS A 53 -22.02 10.90 24.76
C HIS A 53 -22.94 9.92 25.53
N VAL A 54 -22.60 8.63 25.58
CA VAL A 54 -23.36 7.63 26.34
C VAL A 54 -22.82 7.56 27.76
N THR A 55 -23.66 7.83 28.75
CA THR A 55 -23.26 7.82 30.17
C THR A 55 -23.49 6.47 30.83
N ALA A 56 -24.63 5.82 30.59
CA ALA A 56 -25.00 4.54 31.20
C ALA A 56 -24.71 3.32 30.30
N TRP A 57 -24.27 2.22 30.91
CA TRP A 57 -24.10 0.93 30.24
C TRP A 57 -25.39 0.10 30.24
N PRO A 58 -25.80 -0.49 29.10
CA PRO A 58 -26.93 -1.42 29.07
C PRO A 58 -26.59 -2.74 29.81
N ALA A 59 -27.57 -3.34 30.46
CA ALA A 59 -27.39 -4.61 31.20
C ALA A 59 -27.18 -5.81 30.27
N SER A 60 -27.84 -5.79 29.10
CA SER A 60 -27.61 -6.71 27.99
C SER A 60 -27.56 -5.96 26.67
N VAL A 61 -26.85 -6.53 25.69
CA VAL A 61 -26.81 -6.04 24.30
C VAL A 61 -27.15 -7.18 23.37
N ARG A 62 -27.84 -6.88 22.25
CA ARG A 62 -28.14 -7.87 21.22
C ARG A 62 -27.15 -7.79 20.08
N MET A 63 -26.58 -8.93 19.72
CA MET A 63 -25.61 -9.06 18.65
C MET A 63 -26.13 -9.98 17.57
N LYS A 64 -26.02 -9.53 16.31
CA LYS A 64 -26.33 -10.32 15.14
C LYS A 64 -25.06 -11.00 14.63
N LEU A 65 -25.12 -12.32 14.53
CA LEU A 65 -24.14 -13.16 13.88
C LEU A 65 -24.66 -13.54 12.49
N SER A 66 -23.85 -13.40 11.45
CA SER A 66 -24.25 -13.73 10.07
C SER A 66 -23.13 -14.45 9.32
N GLY A 67 -23.43 -15.62 8.73
CA GLY A 67 -22.47 -16.46 8.02
C GLY A 67 -23.19 -17.44 7.09
N THR A 68 -22.62 -17.70 5.91
CA THR A 68 -23.13 -18.69 4.91
C THR A 68 -24.64 -18.65 4.64
N GLY A 69 -25.26 -17.46 4.68
CA GLY A 69 -26.70 -17.26 4.45
C GLY A 69 -27.59 -17.47 5.68
N MET A 70 -27.02 -17.81 6.84
CA MET A 70 -27.69 -17.93 8.13
C MET A 70 -27.45 -16.70 9.00
N ASN A 71 -28.46 -16.35 9.80
CA ASN A 71 -28.36 -15.30 10.81
C ASN A 71 -28.78 -15.88 12.17
N ASP A 72 -28.04 -15.53 13.20
CA ASP A 72 -28.38 -15.79 14.60
C ASP A 72 -28.35 -14.48 15.38
N GLU A 73 -29.26 -14.32 16.32
CA GLU A 73 -29.32 -13.14 17.19
C GLU A 73 -29.14 -13.59 18.62
N ILE A 74 -28.03 -13.15 19.22
CA ILE A 74 -27.68 -13.54 20.58
C ILE A 74 -27.79 -12.35 21.52
N GLU A 75 -28.44 -12.58 22.66
CA GLU A 75 -28.45 -11.64 23.76
C GLU A 75 -27.22 -11.88 24.62
N MET A 76 -26.39 -10.84 24.75
CA MET A 76 -25.13 -10.85 25.46
C MET A 76 -25.31 -10.11 26.77
N ARG A 77 -24.85 -10.68 27.88
CA ARG A 77 -24.96 -10.07 29.22
C ARG A 77 -23.62 -9.52 29.67
N ALA A 78 -23.65 -8.37 30.33
CA ALA A 78 -22.44 -7.73 30.80
C ALA A 78 -21.76 -8.58 31.89
N GLN A 79 -20.43 -8.70 31.82
CA GLN A 79 -19.61 -9.44 32.77
C GLN A 79 -18.86 -8.44 33.67
N GLY A 80 -18.95 -8.61 35.00
CA GLY A 80 -18.28 -7.76 35.99
C GLY A 80 -19.22 -6.87 36.83
N ASP A 81 -18.71 -6.34 37.93
CA ASP A 81 -19.48 -5.60 38.94
C ASP A 81 -20.13 -4.32 38.39
N ALA A 82 -21.33 -4.02 38.89
CA ALA A 82 -22.20 -2.93 38.44
C ALA A 82 -21.67 -1.49 38.69
N ASN A 83 -20.48 -1.32 39.28
CA ASN A 83 -19.95 -0.04 39.77
C ASN A 83 -18.67 0.44 39.03
N ASN A 84 -18.63 0.36 37.71
CA ASN A 84 -17.51 0.86 36.89
C ASN A 84 -17.97 1.83 35.78
N ASP A 85 -18.80 2.81 36.14
CA ASP A 85 -19.38 3.79 35.20
C ASP A 85 -18.35 4.76 34.56
N GLY A 86 -17.10 4.75 35.04
CA GLY A 86 -15.98 5.51 34.48
C GLY A 86 -15.20 4.80 33.37
N GLN A 87 -15.45 3.52 33.10
CA GLN A 87 -14.71 2.76 32.09
C GLN A 87 -15.35 2.93 30.71
N LEU A 88 -14.52 3.22 29.69
CA LEU A 88 -14.97 3.39 28.30
C LEU A 88 -15.35 2.07 27.61
N SER A 89 -15.04 0.93 28.22
CA SER A 89 -15.35 -0.40 27.68
C SER A 89 -15.96 -1.34 28.71
N LYS A 90 -16.85 -2.23 28.28
CA LYS A 90 -17.43 -3.31 29.10
C LYS A 90 -17.45 -4.63 28.31
N VAL A 91 -17.24 -5.74 29.00
CA VAL A 91 -17.26 -7.08 28.38
C VAL A 91 -18.68 -7.63 28.45
N TYR A 92 -19.18 -8.17 27.34
CA TYR A 92 -20.46 -8.85 27.23
C TYR A 92 -20.25 -10.28 26.74
N SER A 93 -20.93 -11.24 27.35
CA SER A 93 -20.82 -12.66 26.99
C SER A 93 -22.18 -13.29 26.67
N GLY A 94 -22.20 -14.22 25.73
CA GLY A 94 -23.38 -14.97 25.32
C GLY A 94 -23.03 -16.15 24.41
N THR A 95 -23.96 -17.08 24.27
CA THR A 95 -23.73 -18.35 23.56
C THR A 95 -24.45 -18.37 22.20
N PRO A 96 -23.73 -18.64 21.10
CA PRO A 96 -24.33 -18.91 19.79
C PRO A 96 -25.28 -20.10 19.85
N ARG A 97 -26.44 -19.97 19.21
CA ARG A 97 -27.47 -21.02 19.14
C ARG A 97 -27.38 -21.82 17.84
N GLN A 98 -26.78 -21.24 16.81
CA GLN A 98 -26.62 -21.88 15.50
C GLN A 98 -25.18 -22.29 15.22
N ASP A 99 -25.06 -23.33 14.40
CA ASP A 99 -23.79 -23.84 13.89
C ASP A 99 -23.39 -23.11 12.62
N PHE A 100 -22.31 -22.34 12.72
CA PHE A 100 -21.76 -21.60 11.60
C PHE A 100 -20.59 -22.38 10.99
N VAL A 101 -20.35 -22.17 9.70
CA VAL A 101 -19.19 -22.74 8.99
C VAL A 101 -18.50 -21.61 8.23
N GLY A 102 -17.19 -21.45 8.43
CA GLY A 102 -16.41 -20.41 7.77
C GLY A 102 -16.51 -19.05 8.45
N VAL A 103 -16.53 -17.96 7.66
CA VAL A 103 -16.48 -16.59 8.22
C VAL A 103 -17.84 -16.14 8.73
N VAL A 104 -17.87 -15.70 9.99
CA VAL A 104 -19.05 -15.15 10.67
C VAL A 104 -18.84 -13.66 10.96
N ARG A 105 -19.81 -12.84 10.58
CA ARG A 105 -19.85 -11.39 10.85
C ARG A 105 -20.68 -11.13 12.09
N ALA A 106 -20.12 -10.39 13.05
CA ALA A 106 -20.77 -9.99 14.28
C ALA A 106 -20.93 -8.45 14.35
N ALA A 107 -22.14 -7.98 14.65
CA ALA A 107 -22.42 -6.55 14.85
C ALA A 107 -23.57 -6.34 15.86
N LEU A 108 -23.59 -5.19 16.54
CA LEU A 108 -24.71 -4.82 17.42
C LEU A 108 -25.96 -4.51 16.60
N ILE A 109 -27.12 -4.90 17.13
CA ILE A 109 -28.42 -4.73 16.45
C ILE A 109 -29.01 -3.35 16.74
N GLU A 110 -28.98 -2.95 18.01
CA GLU A 110 -29.68 -1.76 18.49
C GLU A 110 -28.81 -0.50 18.46
N GLN A 111 -27.49 -0.68 18.46
CA GLN A 111 -26.51 0.39 18.42
C GLN A 111 -25.70 0.28 17.12
N PRO A 112 -25.55 1.37 16.35
CA PRO A 112 -24.62 1.38 15.22
C PRO A 112 -23.21 1.02 15.71
N SER A 113 -22.60 -0.02 15.12
CA SER A 113 -21.26 -0.47 15.48
C SER A 113 -20.43 -0.91 14.28
N ASN A 114 -19.11 -1.03 14.47
CA ASN A 114 -18.29 -1.77 13.52
C ASN A 114 -18.71 -3.25 13.45
N THR A 115 -18.33 -3.91 12.36
CA THR A 115 -18.50 -5.36 12.19
C THR A 115 -17.19 -6.08 12.50
N VAL A 116 -17.27 -7.17 13.28
CA VAL A 116 -16.14 -8.06 13.57
C VAL A 116 -16.28 -9.35 12.77
N LEU A 117 -15.15 -9.92 12.34
CA LEU A 117 -15.10 -11.21 11.64
C LEU A 117 -14.58 -12.30 12.59
N LEU A 118 -15.25 -13.43 12.62
CA LEU A 118 -14.92 -14.63 13.41
C LEU A 118 -14.84 -15.83 12.46
N ILE A 119 -14.13 -16.88 12.88
CA ILE A 119 -14.00 -18.12 12.11
C ILE A 119 -14.75 -19.25 12.84
N ALA A 120 -15.65 -19.93 12.15
CA ALA A 120 -16.39 -21.06 12.69
C ALA A 120 -15.81 -22.39 12.17
N ASN A 121 -15.41 -23.27 13.09
CA ASN A 121 -14.92 -24.61 12.78
C ASN A 121 -15.98 -25.65 13.15
N ASN A 122 -16.46 -26.41 12.16
CA ASN A 122 -17.35 -27.55 12.39
C ASN A 122 -16.64 -28.87 12.08
N GLU A 123 -15.55 -29.14 12.80
CA GLU A 123 -15.00 -30.48 12.91
C GLU A 123 -15.18 -30.93 14.36
N ASN A 124 -16.08 -31.89 14.58
CA ASN A 124 -16.26 -32.60 15.85
C ASN A 124 -14.94 -33.28 16.26
N VAL A 125 -14.05 -32.53 16.92
CA VAL A 125 -12.94 -33.10 17.68
C VAL A 125 -13.43 -33.25 19.11
N THR A 126 -13.82 -34.47 19.46
CA THR A 126 -14.11 -34.87 20.84
C THR A 126 -12.88 -34.58 21.70
N VAL A 127 -12.99 -33.59 22.60
CA VAL A 127 -11.99 -33.37 23.65
C VAL A 127 -12.27 -34.39 24.76
N ALA A 128 -11.61 -35.54 24.68
CA ALA A 128 -11.49 -36.43 25.83
C ALA A 128 -10.61 -35.73 26.88
N ALA A 129 -11.08 -35.70 28.13
CA ALA A 129 -10.32 -35.19 29.26
C ALA A 129 -9.00 -35.96 29.40
N VAL A 130 -7.88 -35.23 29.39
CA VAL A 130 -6.54 -35.80 29.62
C VAL A 130 -6.12 -35.42 31.04
N GLU A 131 -6.11 -36.42 31.92
CA GLU A 131 -5.37 -36.39 33.18
C GLU A 131 -3.87 -36.22 32.91
N PRO A 132 -3.10 -35.59 33.83
CA PRO A 132 -1.72 -35.26 33.55
C PRO A 132 -0.85 -36.51 33.65
N MET A 133 -0.38 -37.01 32.51
CA MET A 133 0.75 -37.94 32.47
C MET A 133 1.96 -37.26 31.84
N VAL A 134 2.91 -36.98 32.73
CA VAL A 134 4.31 -36.71 32.40
C VAL A 134 4.90 -37.92 31.71
N SER A 135 5.25 -37.79 30.44
CA SER A 135 6.44 -38.44 29.86
C SER A 135 6.79 -37.73 28.56
N GLY A 136 8.03 -37.30 28.47
CA GLY A 136 8.52 -36.46 27.38
C GLY A 136 8.63 -37.23 26.08
N GLU A 137 8.09 -36.65 25.02
CA GLU A 137 8.57 -36.83 23.66
C GLU A 137 8.39 -35.51 22.92
N SER A 138 9.49 -35.04 22.34
CA SER A 138 9.61 -33.77 21.65
C SER A 138 8.77 -33.77 20.37
N GLY A 139 7.55 -33.24 20.45
CA GLY A 139 6.68 -32.94 19.33
C GLY A 139 7.01 -31.56 18.76
N THR A 140 7.60 -31.56 17.57
CA THR A 140 8.00 -30.43 16.74
C THR A 140 6.99 -29.28 16.73
N SER A 141 7.44 -28.09 17.11
CA SER A 141 6.85 -26.83 16.64
C SER A 141 6.74 -26.90 15.13
N ARG A 142 5.52 -26.97 14.59
CA ARG A 142 5.30 -26.63 13.18
C ARG A 142 5.61 -25.15 13.06
N ASN A 143 6.86 -24.88 12.75
CA ASN A 143 7.33 -23.65 12.15
C ASN A 143 6.55 -23.50 10.84
N VAL A 144 5.34 -22.94 10.92
CA VAL A 144 4.65 -22.44 9.73
C VAL A 144 5.51 -21.28 9.28
N ALA A 145 6.42 -21.57 8.34
CA ALA A 145 7.14 -20.53 7.64
C ALA A 145 6.10 -19.52 7.14
N PRO A 146 6.35 -18.21 7.26
CA PRO A 146 5.49 -17.20 6.64
C PRO A 146 5.25 -17.61 5.18
N GLN A 147 4.02 -18.04 4.88
CA GLN A 147 3.63 -18.36 3.52
C GLN A 147 3.34 -17.05 2.81
N VAL A 148 3.89 -16.93 1.60
CA VAL A 148 3.66 -15.81 0.70
C VAL A 148 2.17 -15.76 0.38
N VAL A 149 1.43 -14.89 1.07
CA VAL A 149 0.17 -14.37 0.54
C VAL A 149 0.55 -13.20 -0.36
N ILE A 150 0.77 -13.48 -1.65
CA ILE A 150 0.61 -12.43 -2.66
C ILE A 150 -0.85 -12.06 -2.55
N ALA A 151 -1.16 -10.78 -2.27
CA ALA A 151 -2.55 -10.32 -2.31
C ALA A 151 -3.19 -10.88 -3.59
N ALA A 152 -4.23 -11.69 -3.43
CA ALA A 152 -4.96 -12.16 -4.59
C ALA A 152 -5.39 -10.91 -5.36
N PRO A 153 -5.47 -10.94 -6.70
CA PRO A 153 -5.97 -9.81 -7.46
C PRO A 153 -7.23 -9.21 -6.80
N ASP A 154 -8.09 -10.00 -6.18
CA ASP A 154 -9.32 -9.54 -5.52
C ASP A 154 -9.17 -8.60 -4.30
N ASP A 155 -7.99 -8.49 -3.67
CA ASP A 155 -7.81 -7.78 -2.40
C ASP A 155 -7.22 -6.36 -2.56
N GLU A 156 -6.73 -6.02 -3.74
CA GLU A 156 -6.11 -4.71 -4.01
C GLU A 156 -7.16 -3.68 -4.47
N PRO A 157 -7.27 -2.49 -3.86
CA PRO A 157 -8.21 -1.48 -4.34
C PRO A 157 -7.92 -1.09 -5.79
N ALA A 158 -8.95 -0.65 -6.52
CA ALA A 158 -8.82 -0.31 -7.94
C ALA A 158 -7.74 0.73 -8.21
N LEU A 159 -7.56 1.68 -7.29
CA LEU A 159 -6.44 2.63 -7.25
C LEU A 159 -5.54 2.29 -6.06
N SER A 160 -4.26 2.03 -6.31
CA SER A 160 -3.28 1.77 -5.27
C SER A 160 -1.91 2.34 -5.65
N ALA A 161 -0.94 2.33 -4.72
CA ALA A 161 0.40 2.83 -5.00
C ALA A 161 1.19 1.88 -5.91
N GLU A 162 1.96 2.44 -6.84
CA GLU A 162 2.83 1.66 -7.75
C GLU A 162 4.30 1.73 -7.31
N GLU A 163 4.79 2.94 -7.03
CA GLU A 163 6.08 3.20 -6.41
C GLU A 163 5.89 4.03 -5.12
N PRO A 164 6.94 4.19 -4.28
CA PRO A 164 6.88 5.04 -3.10
C PRO A 164 6.44 6.47 -3.43
N ILE A 165 5.51 7.00 -2.64
CA ILE A 165 5.07 8.40 -2.65
C ILE A 165 5.79 9.10 -1.51
N TYR A 166 6.61 10.10 -1.83
CA TYR A 166 7.47 10.75 -0.84
C TYR A 166 7.68 12.23 -1.13
N PHE A 167 8.12 12.94 -0.10
CA PHE A 167 8.69 14.28 -0.18
C PHE A 167 9.94 14.32 0.69
N LEU A 168 11.09 14.55 0.05
CA LEU A 168 12.41 14.53 0.67
C LEU A 168 13.10 15.87 0.42
N PHE A 169 13.88 16.33 1.39
CA PHE A 169 14.73 17.52 1.29
C PHE A 169 16.17 17.13 1.58
N GLY A 170 17.13 17.76 0.91
CA GLY A 170 18.54 17.47 1.14
C GLY A 170 19.45 18.49 0.50
N ASN A 171 20.74 18.16 0.50
CA ASN A 171 21.73 18.96 -0.18
C ASN A 171 22.07 18.30 -1.52
N GLY A 172 21.78 19.03 -2.59
CA GLY A 172 22.25 18.91 -3.96
C GLY A 172 23.73 19.29 -4.08
N ASP A 173 24.51 18.56 -4.90
CA ASP A 173 25.92 18.88 -5.18
C ASP A 173 26.12 20.22 -5.91
N GLU A 174 25.30 20.51 -6.91
CA GLU A 174 25.49 21.62 -7.84
C GLU A 174 24.73 22.89 -7.42
N TYR A 175 23.59 22.74 -6.73
CA TYR A 175 22.64 23.84 -6.49
C TYR A 175 22.36 24.14 -5.00
N GLY A 176 23.08 23.49 -4.08
CA GLY A 176 22.88 23.69 -2.65
C GLY A 176 21.68 22.88 -2.16
N THR A 177 20.64 23.51 -1.62
CA THR A 177 19.50 22.78 -1.05
C THR A 177 18.48 22.40 -2.12
N ASP A 178 18.14 21.12 -2.19
CA ASP A 178 17.11 20.61 -3.10
C ASP A 178 16.00 19.87 -2.35
N ALA A 179 14.88 19.67 -3.04
CA ALA A 179 13.87 18.70 -2.65
C ALA A 179 13.55 17.76 -3.80
N ARG A 180 13.27 16.51 -3.45
CA ARG A 180 12.79 15.50 -4.40
C ARG A 180 11.48 14.95 -3.89
N PHE A 181 10.47 14.95 -4.74
CA PHE A 181 9.18 14.35 -4.41
C PHE A 181 8.68 13.47 -5.55
N GLN A 182 7.89 12.48 -5.17
CA GLN A 182 7.32 11.51 -6.09
C GLN A 182 5.86 11.23 -5.75
N ILE A 183 5.04 11.18 -6.79
CA ILE A 183 3.65 10.70 -6.73
C ILE A 183 3.57 9.51 -7.67
N SER A 184 3.02 8.40 -7.21
CA SER A 184 2.94 7.18 -8.01
C SER A 184 1.72 6.35 -7.66
N PHE A 185 0.95 5.98 -8.67
CA PHE A 185 -0.21 5.12 -8.53
C PHE A 185 -0.35 4.17 -9.70
N LYS A 186 -1.06 3.07 -9.46
CA LYS A 186 -1.60 2.19 -10.49
C LYS A 186 -3.11 2.10 -10.35
N TYR A 187 -3.75 1.98 -11.49
CA TYR A 187 -5.18 1.80 -11.62
C TYR A 187 -5.47 0.49 -12.35
N ARG A 188 -6.32 -0.34 -11.77
CA ARG A 188 -6.83 -1.55 -12.39
C ARG A 188 -8.27 -1.32 -12.86
N PRO A 189 -8.51 -1.19 -14.17
CA PRO A 189 -9.84 -0.90 -14.69
C PRO A 189 -10.82 -2.06 -14.59
N PHE A 190 -10.33 -3.31 -14.57
CA PHE A 190 -11.18 -4.49 -14.62
C PHE A 190 -11.07 -5.33 -13.35
N GLU A 191 -12.16 -5.39 -12.60
CA GLU A 191 -12.29 -6.25 -11.44
C GLU A 191 -12.29 -7.73 -11.86
N PRO A 192 -11.47 -8.62 -11.26
CA PRO A 192 -11.43 -10.04 -11.61
C PRO A 192 -12.79 -10.76 -11.51
N LYS A 193 -13.68 -10.29 -10.61
CA LYS A 193 -15.04 -10.83 -10.44
C LYS A 193 -16.11 -10.09 -11.27
N GLY A 194 -15.74 -9.03 -11.98
CA GLY A 194 -16.67 -8.22 -12.77
C GLY A 194 -17.11 -8.90 -14.07
N SER A 195 -18.22 -8.44 -14.64
CA SER A 195 -18.81 -9.02 -15.86
C SER A 195 -17.83 -9.04 -17.03
N VAL A 196 -16.97 -8.02 -17.17
CA VAL A 196 -15.95 -7.97 -18.24
C VAL A 196 -14.89 -9.06 -18.06
N ALA A 197 -14.43 -9.32 -16.83
CA ALA A 197 -13.46 -10.36 -16.54
C ALA A 197 -14.03 -11.78 -16.71
N GLN A 198 -15.36 -11.96 -16.61
CA GLN A 198 -15.99 -13.26 -16.91
C GLN A 198 -15.89 -13.62 -18.40
N TYR A 199 -16.02 -12.64 -19.30
CA TYR A 199 -15.88 -12.84 -20.75
C TYR A 199 -14.41 -12.80 -21.22
N ALA A 200 -13.58 -11.97 -20.59
CA ALA A 200 -12.18 -11.79 -20.94
C ALA A 200 -11.30 -11.76 -19.66
N PRO A 201 -11.02 -12.93 -19.05
CA PRO A 201 -10.31 -13.00 -17.77
C PRO A 201 -8.92 -12.36 -17.77
N PHE A 202 -8.24 -12.35 -18.93
CA PHE A 202 -6.94 -11.70 -19.06
C PHE A 202 -7.00 -10.20 -18.75
N LEU A 203 -8.10 -9.50 -19.04
CA LEU A 203 -8.20 -8.06 -18.79
C LEU A 203 -8.08 -7.68 -17.31
N SER A 204 -8.41 -8.60 -16.39
CA SER A 204 -8.31 -8.38 -14.93
C SER A 204 -6.87 -8.17 -14.42
N ASN A 205 -5.89 -8.53 -15.24
CA ASN A 205 -4.47 -8.43 -14.95
C ASN A 205 -3.80 -7.21 -15.60
N LEU A 206 -4.58 -6.37 -16.29
CA LEU A 206 -4.12 -5.15 -16.92
C LEU A 206 -4.17 -3.98 -15.94
N TYR A 207 -3.10 -3.19 -15.90
CA TYR A 207 -2.94 -2.03 -15.03
C TYR A 207 -2.43 -0.84 -15.83
N PHE A 208 -3.04 0.31 -15.58
CA PHE A 208 -2.47 1.61 -15.91
C PHE A 208 -1.60 2.07 -14.74
N SER A 209 -0.43 2.65 -15.01
CA SER A 209 0.42 3.27 -14.00
C SER A 209 0.72 4.70 -14.36
N TYR A 210 0.95 5.51 -13.34
CA TYR A 210 1.48 6.84 -13.48
C TYR A 210 2.43 7.12 -12.33
N THR A 211 3.68 7.44 -12.67
CA THR A 211 4.66 7.97 -11.72
C THR A 211 5.12 9.34 -12.18
N GLN A 212 5.17 10.30 -11.27
CA GLN A 212 5.75 11.61 -11.51
C GLN A 212 6.82 11.86 -10.45
N THR A 213 8.05 12.16 -10.89
CA THR A 213 9.17 12.49 -10.01
C THR A 213 9.64 13.90 -10.32
N THR A 214 9.76 14.76 -9.31
CA THR A 214 10.24 16.14 -9.48
C THR A 214 11.46 16.39 -8.61
N LEU A 215 12.49 16.99 -9.21
CA LEU A 215 13.61 17.59 -8.51
C LEU A 215 13.41 19.10 -8.48
N TRP A 216 13.33 19.65 -7.26
CA TRP A 216 13.10 21.05 -6.99
C TRP A 216 14.39 21.67 -6.45
N ASP A 217 14.95 22.62 -7.20
CA ASP A 217 16.07 23.43 -6.73
C ASP A 217 15.52 24.54 -5.82
N ILE A 218 15.49 24.28 -4.51
CA ILE A 218 14.96 25.22 -3.52
C ILE A 218 15.98 26.33 -3.23
N GLY A 219 17.27 25.99 -3.26
CA GLY A 219 18.38 26.92 -3.03
C GLY A 219 18.63 27.88 -4.19
N GLY A 220 18.19 27.54 -5.39
CA GLY A 220 18.31 28.35 -6.59
C GLY A 220 17.53 29.66 -6.56
N GLY A 221 17.94 30.61 -7.41
CA GLY A 221 17.25 31.90 -7.55
C GLY A 221 15.80 31.72 -8.00
N SER A 222 14.85 32.20 -7.19
CA SER A 222 13.39 31.98 -7.35
C SER A 222 12.92 30.54 -7.16
N SER A 223 13.77 29.66 -6.63
CA SER A 223 13.48 28.27 -6.30
C SER A 223 12.76 27.50 -7.42
N PRO A 224 13.34 27.36 -8.62
CA PRO A 224 12.67 26.72 -9.75
C PRO A 224 12.62 25.19 -9.64
N PHE A 225 11.61 24.56 -10.24
CA PHE A 225 11.70 23.12 -10.51
C PHE A 225 12.79 22.88 -11.55
N ARG A 226 13.75 22.02 -11.22
CA ARG A 226 14.88 21.70 -12.08
C ARG A 226 14.48 20.74 -13.20
N ASP A 227 13.78 19.68 -12.81
CA ASP A 227 13.24 18.71 -13.76
C ASP A 227 12.02 17.99 -13.16
N THR A 228 11.06 17.67 -14.00
CA THR A 228 9.90 16.84 -13.65
C THR A 228 9.77 15.76 -14.68
N SER A 229 9.91 14.50 -14.28
CA SER A 229 9.71 13.33 -15.14
C SER A 229 8.29 12.79 -14.96
N TYR A 230 7.57 12.63 -16.07
CA TYR A 230 6.22 12.07 -16.18
C TYR A 230 6.30 10.67 -16.79
N ARG A 231 5.90 9.65 -16.04
CA ARG A 231 5.99 8.23 -16.42
C ARG A 231 4.63 7.52 -16.44
N PRO A 232 3.76 7.76 -17.43
CA PRO A 232 2.60 6.91 -17.65
C PRO A 232 3.00 5.55 -18.23
N GLY A 233 2.29 4.51 -17.84
CA GLY A 233 2.57 3.15 -18.31
C GLY A 233 1.32 2.28 -18.36
N LEU A 234 1.44 1.19 -19.12
CA LEU A 234 0.45 0.12 -19.20
C LEU A 234 1.19 -1.20 -19.00
N PHE A 235 0.74 -2.02 -18.06
CA PHE A 235 1.38 -3.30 -17.79
C PHE A 235 0.38 -4.41 -17.50
N TYR A 236 0.82 -5.62 -17.75
CA TYR A 236 0.13 -6.86 -17.44
C TYR A 236 0.90 -7.62 -16.37
N ARG A 237 0.22 -8.07 -15.31
CA ARG A 237 0.81 -8.81 -14.18
C ARG A 237 0.21 -10.21 -14.06
N TRP A 238 1.04 -11.22 -13.81
CA TRP A 238 0.56 -12.57 -13.54
C TRP A 238 1.43 -13.31 -12.54
N ALA A 239 0.86 -14.35 -11.93
CA ALA A 239 1.58 -15.21 -11.00
C ALA A 239 2.59 -16.08 -11.74
N GLY A 240 3.78 -16.23 -11.16
CA GLY A 240 4.78 -17.20 -11.54
C GLY A 240 4.56 -18.55 -10.85
N SER A 241 5.51 -19.46 -11.01
CA SER A 241 5.40 -20.81 -10.44
C SER A 241 6.00 -20.93 -9.03
N SER A 242 6.85 -19.99 -8.61
CA SER A 242 7.57 -20.01 -7.31
C SER A 242 8.34 -21.33 -7.04
N LYS A 243 8.70 -22.08 -8.10
CA LYS A 243 9.41 -23.37 -7.99
C LYS A 243 10.89 -23.18 -8.28
N GLY A 244 11.76 -23.60 -7.35
CA GLY A 244 13.21 -23.54 -7.55
C GLY A 244 13.70 -22.11 -7.80
N LEU A 245 14.28 -21.86 -8.99
CA LEU A 245 14.79 -20.55 -9.39
C LEU A 245 13.75 -19.69 -10.14
N PHE A 246 12.53 -20.17 -10.35
CA PHE A 246 11.50 -19.42 -11.10
C PHE A 246 10.89 -18.27 -10.26
N PRO A 247 10.56 -17.13 -10.88
CA PRO A 247 9.91 -16.01 -10.19
C PRO A 247 8.53 -16.38 -9.61
N ASP A 248 8.12 -15.65 -8.58
CA ASP A 248 6.78 -15.77 -7.97
C ASP A 248 5.76 -14.94 -8.72
N SER A 249 6.20 -13.88 -9.39
CA SER A 249 5.34 -13.05 -10.23
C SER A 249 6.10 -12.42 -11.37
N TRP A 250 5.35 -12.06 -12.38
CA TRP A 250 5.84 -11.47 -13.60
C TRP A 250 5.04 -10.22 -13.92
N ARG A 251 5.72 -9.25 -14.51
CA ARG A 251 5.12 -8.05 -15.08
C ARG A 251 5.74 -7.79 -16.44
N VAL A 252 4.92 -7.49 -17.43
CA VAL A 252 5.36 -6.98 -18.74
C VAL A 252 4.61 -5.70 -19.03
N GLY A 253 5.26 -4.70 -19.62
CA GLY A 253 4.56 -3.46 -19.89
C GLY A 253 5.30 -2.54 -20.85
N VAL A 254 4.61 -1.47 -21.20
CA VAL A 254 5.17 -0.32 -21.91
C VAL A 254 5.09 0.89 -21.01
N GLU A 255 6.10 1.75 -21.07
CA GLU A 255 6.17 2.98 -20.30
C GLU A 255 6.73 4.08 -21.19
N HIS A 256 6.06 5.22 -21.14
CA HIS A 256 6.57 6.47 -21.68
C HIS A 256 7.19 7.24 -20.52
N GLU A 257 8.34 7.88 -20.73
CA GLU A 257 8.93 8.84 -19.79
C GLU A 257 9.28 10.11 -20.57
N SER A 258 8.81 11.27 -20.10
CA SER A 258 9.21 12.57 -20.64
C SER A 258 9.32 13.62 -19.55
N ASN A 259 10.08 14.69 -19.81
CA ASN A 259 10.20 15.79 -18.87
C ASN A 259 9.20 16.95 -19.09
N GLY A 260 8.35 16.85 -20.12
CA GLY A 260 7.37 17.88 -20.47
C GLY A 260 7.97 19.20 -20.98
N GLN A 261 9.28 19.25 -21.23
CA GLN A 261 9.96 20.44 -21.74
C GLN A 261 9.99 20.45 -23.27
N GLY A 262 10.13 21.64 -23.86
CA GLY A 262 10.24 21.84 -25.31
C GLY A 262 11.66 22.27 -25.73
N GLY A 263 11.94 22.22 -27.03
CA GLY A 263 13.21 22.69 -27.58
C GLY A 263 14.40 21.82 -27.15
N LEU A 264 15.53 22.46 -26.87
CA LEU A 264 16.81 21.78 -26.55
C LEU A 264 16.79 21.04 -25.21
N ASP A 265 15.89 21.41 -24.31
CA ASP A 265 15.73 20.78 -23.00
C ASP A 265 14.72 19.63 -23.01
N SER A 266 14.06 19.39 -24.16
CA SER A 266 13.11 18.29 -24.31
C SER A 266 13.82 16.95 -24.19
N ARG A 267 13.28 16.07 -23.34
CA ARG A 267 13.75 14.70 -23.19
C ARG A 267 12.57 13.76 -23.12
N SER A 268 12.68 12.65 -23.84
CA SER A 268 11.69 11.58 -23.82
C SER A 268 12.27 10.24 -24.23
N LEU A 269 11.58 9.18 -23.80
CA LEU A 269 11.81 7.83 -24.22
C LEU A 269 10.54 7.00 -24.06
N ASN A 270 10.46 5.93 -24.84
CA ASN A 270 9.47 4.87 -24.67
C ASN A 270 10.20 3.55 -24.47
N ILE A 271 9.78 2.76 -23.49
CA ILE A 271 10.34 1.43 -23.24
C ILE A 271 9.26 0.36 -23.25
N ALA A 272 9.63 -0.84 -23.71
CA ALA A 272 8.96 -2.08 -23.36
C ALA A 272 9.81 -2.81 -22.34
N TYR A 273 9.19 -3.40 -21.31
CA TYR A 273 9.93 -4.02 -20.21
C TYR A 273 9.31 -5.33 -19.73
N LEU A 274 10.16 -6.17 -19.16
CA LEU A 274 9.83 -7.39 -18.41
C LEU A 274 10.42 -7.26 -16.99
N ARG A 275 9.63 -7.55 -15.97
CA ARG A 275 10.03 -7.51 -14.57
C ARG A 275 9.60 -8.80 -13.87
N PRO A 276 10.45 -9.84 -13.82
CA PRO A 276 10.27 -10.95 -12.89
C PRO A 276 10.51 -10.48 -11.44
N MET A 277 9.83 -11.11 -10.49
CA MET A 277 9.95 -10.79 -9.06
C MET A 277 10.05 -12.06 -8.23
N TRP A 278 11.03 -12.11 -7.34
CA TRP A 278 11.24 -13.15 -6.34
C TRP A 278 11.10 -12.57 -4.94
N HIS A 279 10.46 -13.31 -4.05
CA HIS A 279 10.20 -12.98 -2.66
C HIS A 279 10.70 -14.13 -1.79
N MET A 280 11.58 -13.80 -0.85
CA MET A 280 12.10 -14.74 0.14
C MET A 280 11.70 -14.26 1.51
N ASP A 281 10.83 -15.02 2.17
CA ASP A 281 10.41 -14.75 3.53
C ASP A 281 11.31 -15.43 4.55
N PHE A 282 11.67 -14.68 5.59
CA PHE A 282 12.50 -15.14 6.69
C PHE A 282 11.64 -15.31 7.95
N ALA A 283 12.02 -16.25 8.81
CA ALA A 283 11.29 -16.56 10.06
C ALA A 283 11.16 -15.37 11.03
N ASN A 284 12.01 -14.34 10.90
CA ASN A 284 11.97 -13.12 11.70
C ASN A 284 11.01 -12.05 11.14
N GLY A 285 10.13 -12.41 10.20
CA GLY A 285 9.16 -11.52 9.56
C GLY A 285 9.77 -10.59 8.52
N ARG A 286 11.06 -10.73 8.20
CA ARG A 286 11.69 -9.98 7.11
C ARG A 286 11.39 -10.63 5.77
N ARG A 287 11.31 -9.81 4.73
CA ARG A 287 11.16 -10.24 3.34
C ARG A 287 12.29 -9.64 2.52
N LEU A 288 12.91 -10.44 1.66
CA LEU A 288 13.79 -10.00 0.59
C LEU A 288 13.03 -10.11 -0.74
N THR A 289 12.91 -9.01 -1.46
CA THR A 289 12.36 -8.96 -2.81
C THR A 289 13.46 -8.62 -3.79
N PHE A 290 13.64 -9.45 -4.81
CA PHE A 290 14.50 -9.15 -5.95
C PHE A 290 13.63 -8.98 -7.20
N SER A 291 13.77 -7.86 -7.90
CA SER A 291 12.84 -7.47 -8.97
C SER A 291 13.53 -6.71 -10.12
N PRO A 292 14.42 -7.37 -10.88
CA PRO A 292 15.07 -6.71 -12.01
C PRO A 292 14.04 -6.29 -13.06
N ARG A 293 14.14 -5.06 -13.55
CA ARG A 293 13.36 -4.55 -14.68
C ARG A 293 14.26 -4.53 -15.90
N ILE A 294 14.04 -5.43 -16.84
CA ILE A 294 14.80 -5.52 -18.09
C ILE A 294 13.97 -4.85 -19.18
N TYR A 295 14.57 -3.99 -20.00
CA TYR A 295 13.82 -3.21 -20.98
C TYR A 295 14.56 -2.98 -22.28
N ALA A 296 13.78 -2.70 -23.32
CA ALA A 296 14.24 -2.24 -24.62
C ALA A 296 13.64 -0.85 -24.90
N TYR A 297 14.44 0.03 -25.50
CA TYR A 297 13.97 1.34 -25.95
C TYR A 297 13.21 1.17 -27.26
N LEU A 298 11.94 1.54 -27.24
CA LEU A 298 11.09 1.63 -28.43
C LEU A 298 11.31 2.96 -29.16
N ASP A 299 11.61 4.01 -28.40
CA ASP A 299 11.89 5.35 -28.88
C ASP A 299 12.77 6.09 -27.85
N LYS A 300 13.66 6.94 -28.34
CA LYS A 300 14.62 7.73 -27.54
C LYS A 300 15.25 8.86 -28.37
N ASP A 301 14.53 9.39 -29.35
CA ASP A 301 15.09 10.31 -30.35
C ASP A 301 15.62 11.62 -29.74
N GLU A 302 15.00 12.11 -28.67
CA GLU A 302 15.45 13.32 -27.95
C GLU A 302 16.73 13.10 -27.12
N ASN A 303 17.08 11.83 -26.86
CA ASN A 303 18.28 11.44 -26.09
C ASN A 303 18.82 10.11 -26.63
N PRO A 304 19.42 10.10 -27.85
CA PRO A 304 19.80 8.88 -28.55
C PRO A 304 20.90 8.06 -27.88
N ASP A 305 21.57 8.62 -26.89
CA ASP A 305 22.70 8.03 -26.19
C ASP A 305 22.37 7.65 -24.74
N ILE A 306 21.09 7.76 -24.31
CA ILE A 306 20.65 7.49 -22.93
C ILE A 306 21.03 6.09 -22.43
N GLN A 307 21.11 5.10 -23.32
CA GLN A 307 21.55 3.74 -22.98
C GLN A 307 22.98 3.69 -22.45
N HIS A 308 23.84 4.65 -22.81
CA HIS A 308 25.20 4.75 -22.28
C HIS A 308 25.18 4.92 -20.77
N TYR A 309 24.14 5.56 -20.23
CA TYR A 309 23.98 5.95 -18.82
C TYR A 309 23.01 5.03 -18.06
N ARG A 310 21.83 4.74 -18.64
CA ARG A 310 20.79 3.93 -17.98
C ARG A 310 20.90 2.43 -18.25
N GLY A 311 21.52 2.06 -19.36
CA GLY A 311 21.63 0.65 -19.77
C GLY A 311 20.30 0.08 -20.25
N TYR A 312 20.08 -1.21 -19.97
CA TYR A 312 18.90 -1.98 -20.38
C TYR A 312 18.26 -2.74 -19.21
N ALA A 313 18.73 -2.50 -17.98
CA ALA A 313 18.23 -3.17 -16.80
C ALA A 313 18.35 -2.28 -15.56
N ASP A 314 17.27 -2.26 -14.78
CA ASP A 314 17.27 -1.74 -13.42
C ASP A 314 17.31 -2.92 -12.45
N TRP A 315 18.31 -2.98 -11.59
CA TRP A 315 18.43 -4.00 -10.56
C TRP A 315 17.85 -3.46 -9.27
N GLN A 316 16.72 -4.03 -8.83
CA GLN A 316 16.04 -3.60 -7.61
C GLN A 316 16.03 -4.72 -6.57
N LEU A 317 16.44 -4.37 -5.35
CA LEU A 317 16.43 -5.24 -4.18
C LEU A 317 15.73 -4.52 -3.03
N ARG A 318 14.75 -5.14 -2.38
CA ARG A 318 14.05 -4.60 -1.20
C ARG A 318 14.19 -5.59 -0.05
N TYR A 319 14.60 -5.14 1.12
CA TYR A 319 14.80 -5.98 2.29
C TYR A 319 14.31 -5.29 3.56
N GLY A 320 13.48 -5.97 4.33
CA GLY A 320 13.01 -5.43 5.60
C GLY A 320 11.67 -6.00 6.06
N ARG A 321 10.98 -5.24 6.91
CA ARG A 321 9.66 -5.61 7.46
C ARG A 321 8.62 -4.56 7.10
N GLU A 322 7.41 -4.99 6.78
CA GLU A 322 6.28 -4.10 6.49
C GLU A 322 5.78 -3.33 7.72
N ASP A 323 6.16 -3.72 8.93
CA ASP A 323 5.89 -3.02 10.20
C ASP A 323 7.15 -2.41 10.83
N GLY A 324 8.28 -2.39 10.11
CA GLY A 324 9.55 -1.95 10.66
C GLY A 324 10.45 -1.29 9.62
N LEU A 325 11.77 -1.44 9.79
CA LEU A 325 12.76 -0.91 8.86
C LEU A 325 12.64 -1.62 7.49
N MET A 326 12.62 -0.83 6.43
CA MET A 326 12.66 -1.30 5.04
C MET A 326 13.79 -0.59 4.29
N VAL A 327 14.60 -1.36 3.55
CA VAL A 327 15.70 -0.85 2.73
C VAL A 327 15.46 -1.27 1.28
N THR A 328 15.51 -0.33 0.35
CA THR A 328 15.41 -0.57 -1.09
C THR A 328 16.66 -0.08 -1.77
N GLY A 329 17.34 -0.95 -2.51
CA GLY A 329 18.45 -0.61 -3.39
C GLY A 329 18.02 -0.64 -4.85
N LEU A 330 18.44 0.35 -5.61
CA LEU A 330 18.31 0.44 -7.06
C LEU A 330 19.69 0.66 -7.67
N TYR A 331 20.04 -0.15 -8.67
CA TYR A 331 21.29 -0.02 -9.41
C TYR A 331 21.04 -0.08 -10.91
N ARG A 332 21.72 0.79 -11.66
CA ARG A 332 21.73 0.80 -13.12
C ARG A 332 23.16 0.80 -13.63
N GLN A 333 23.40 0.02 -14.68
CA GLN A 333 24.68 -0.05 -15.38
C GLN A 333 24.47 0.31 -16.85
N GLY A 334 25.01 1.45 -17.24
CA GLY A 334 25.02 1.93 -18.61
C GLY A 334 26.02 1.21 -19.51
N THR A 335 25.77 1.21 -20.82
CA THR A 335 26.57 0.43 -21.79
C THR A 335 27.99 0.96 -21.99
N LYS A 336 28.30 2.18 -21.53
CA LYS A 336 29.63 2.80 -21.60
C LYS A 336 30.34 2.84 -20.25
N GLY A 337 29.85 2.09 -19.26
CA GLY A 337 30.48 2.03 -17.93
C GLY A 337 29.94 3.04 -16.93
N TYR A 338 29.11 4.01 -17.35
CA TYR A 338 28.39 4.89 -16.43
C TYR A 338 27.42 4.09 -15.56
N ALA A 339 27.27 4.47 -14.30
CA ALA A 339 26.43 3.73 -13.36
C ALA A 339 25.69 4.66 -12.41
N MET A 340 24.65 4.13 -11.78
CA MET A 340 23.85 4.82 -10.78
C MET A 340 23.48 3.86 -9.67
N GLY A 341 23.57 4.35 -8.44
CA GLY A 341 23.12 3.66 -7.24
C GLY A 341 22.20 4.55 -6.43
N GLN A 342 21.10 3.98 -5.95
CA GLN A 342 20.20 4.63 -5.00
C GLN A 342 19.84 3.65 -3.88
N VAL A 343 19.86 4.14 -2.64
CA VAL A 343 19.41 3.42 -1.46
C VAL A 343 18.35 4.26 -0.74
N ASP A 344 17.17 3.69 -0.58
CA ASP A 344 16.08 4.24 0.19
C ASP A 344 15.90 3.45 1.48
N ILE A 345 15.83 4.13 2.61
CA ILE A 345 15.60 3.55 3.93
C ILE A 345 14.34 4.18 4.49
N SER A 346 13.36 3.36 4.87
CA SER A 346 12.12 3.84 5.48
C SER A 346 11.80 3.15 6.79
N TYR A 347 11.20 3.89 7.73
CA TYR A 347 10.78 3.39 9.03
C TYR A 347 9.42 3.98 9.43
N PRO A 348 8.45 3.17 9.89
CA PRO A 348 7.12 3.66 10.24
C PRO A 348 7.20 4.63 11.41
N LEU A 349 6.61 5.80 11.24
CA LEU A 349 6.41 6.74 12.35
C LEU A 349 5.22 6.24 13.16
N SER A 350 5.40 6.12 14.47
CA SER A 350 4.39 5.52 15.36
C SER A 350 3.05 6.24 15.29
N ASP A 351 1.96 5.51 15.53
CA ASP A 351 0.59 6.04 15.61
C ASP A 351 0.42 7.21 16.60
N ARG A 352 1.34 7.37 17.57
CA ARG A 352 1.34 8.48 18.53
C ARG A 352 1.71 9.84 17.92
N ILE A 353 2.37 9.87 16.76
CA ILE A 353 2.87 11.10 16.12
C ILE A 353 2.00 11.47 14.91
N LEU A 354 1.59 10.50 14.10
CA LEU A 354 0.77 10.71 12.88
C LEU A 354 -0.29 9.60 12.75
N SER A 355 -1.32 9.63 13.58
CA SER A 355 -2.37 8.60 13.77
C SER A 355 -3.31 8.35 12.59
N ARG A 356 -3.16 9.08 11.46
CA ARG A 356 -4.16 9.08 10.37
C ARG A 356 -3.70 8.49 9.05
N THR A 357 -2.40 8.28 8.87
CA THR A 357 -1.80 7.85 7.62
C THR A 357 -0.53 7.13 7.98
N GLY A 358 -0.35 5.87 7.56
CA GLY A 358 0.90 5.14 7.76
C GLY A 358 2.07 5.86 7.09
N THR A 359 2.62 6.86 7.76
CA THR A 359 3.69 7.71 7.28
C THR A 359 5.01 7.11 7.73
N PHE A 360 6.00 7.12 6.85
CA PHE A 360 7.33 6.61 7.13
C PHE A 360 8.33 7.76 7.13
N ALA A 361 9.26 7.77 8.07
CA ALA A 361 10.49 8.53 7.90
C ALA A 361 11.26 7.88 6.75
N HIS A 362 11.80 8.69 5.83
CA HIS A 362 12.43 8.20 4.60
C HIS A 362 13.76 8.93 4.39
N LEU A 363 14.86 8.17 4.35
CA LEU A 363 16.19 8.60 3.95
C LEU A 363 16.52 8.04 2.56
N GLN A 364 16.95 8.89 1.64
CA GLN A 364 17.41 8.51 0.31
C GLN A 364 18.85 8.93 0.12
N ILE A 365 19.66 8.01 -0.39
CA ILE A 365 21.06 8.23 -0.75
C ILE A 365 21.19 7.89 -2.23
N PHE A 366 21.63 8.84 -3.05
CA PHE A 366 21.78 8.68 -4.49
C PHE A 366 23.22 9.05 -4.91
N SER A 367 23.79 8.34 -5.88
CA SER A 367 25.06 8.73 -6.50
C SER A 367 25.16 8.17 -7.93
N GLY A 368 25.80 8.93 -8.81
CA GLY A 368 26.03 8.56 -10.21
C GLY A 368 25.15 9.30 -11.20
N TYR A 369 24.91 8.69 -12.35
CA TYR A 369 24.26 9.32 -13.51
C TYR A 369 22.74 9.17 -13.50
N GLY A 370 22.01 9.94 -14.32
CA GLY A 370 20.60 9.66 -14.58
C GLY A 370 19.63 9.97 -13.44
N GLU A 371 19.98 10.88 -12.52
CA GLU A 371 19.09 11.31 -11.41
C GLU A 371 17.77 11.93 -11.91
N THR A 372 17.89 12.70 -12.98
CA THR A 372 16.82 13.37 -13.71
C THR A 372 16.89 12.97 -15.18
N LEU A 373 15.82 13.22 -15.92
CA LEU A 373 15.83 12.96 -17.36
C LEU A 373 16.54 14.09 -18.10
N LEU A 374 16.40 15.35 -17.64
CA LEU A 374 17.08 16.51 -18.22
C LEU A 374 18.62 16.37 -18.21
N ASP A 375 19.18 16.03 -17.05
CA ASP A 375 20.62 15.95 -16.80
C ASP A 375 21.13 14.49 -16.78
N TYR A 376 20.55 13.59 -17.59
CA TYR A 376 20.86 12.15 -17.51
C TYR A 376 22.34 11.80 -17.68
N TYR A 377 23.08 12.65 -18.38
CA TYR A 377 24.50 12.49 -18.69
C TYR A 377 25.44 13.08 -17.64
N LYS A 378 24.92 13.81 -16.66
CA LYS A 378 25.73 14.38 -15.58
C LYS A 378 25.97 13.35 -14.50
N ASP A 379 27.23 13.27 -14.06
CA ASP A 379 27.58 12.55 -12.85
C ASP A 379 27.18 13.39 -11.63
N ARG A 380 26.64 12.74 -10.61
CA ARG A 380 26.29 13.37 -9.35
C ARG A 380 27.08 12.74 -8.23
N ASP A 381 27.64 13.60 -7.40
CA ASP A 381 28.21 13.18 -6.12
C ASP A 381 27.10 12.59 -5.22
N THR A 382 27.49 12.08 -4.06
CA THR A 382 26.51 11.47 -3.14
C THR A 382 25.51 12.51 -2.62
N GLN A 383 24.26 12.37 -3.05
CA GLN A 383 23.11 13.16 -2.59
C GLN A 383 22.45 12.45 -1.42
N ILE A 384 22.18 13.18 -0.34
CA ILE A 384 21.49 12.64 0.84
C ILE A 384 20.26 13.49 1.10
N ARG A 385 19.09 12.85 1.06
CA ARG A 385 17.79 13.50 1.27
C ARG A 385 17.01 12.78 2.37
N LEU A 386 16.39 13.54 3.25
CA LEU A 386 15.55 13.05 4.34
C LEU A 386 14.16 13.64 4.21
N GLY A 387 13.13 12.89 4.59
CA GLY A 387 11.78 13.41 4.64
C GLY A 387 10.79 12.34 5.03
N ILE A 388 9.62 12.40 4.41
CA ILE A 388 8.52 11.49 4.69
C ILE A 388 8.05 10.78 3.43
N SER A 389 7.56 9.55 3.60
CA SER A 389 6.80 8.85 2.59
C SER A 389 5.45 8.40 3.12
N VAL A 390 4.48 8.31 2.21
CA VAL A 390 3.12 7.83 2.48
C VAL A 390 2.98 6.36 2.08
N THR A 391 3.83 5.91 1.15
CA THR A 391 3.93 4.51 0.69
C THR A 391 5.40 4.14 0.48
N ARG A 392 5.73 2.84 0.49
CA ARG A 392 7.13 2.36 0.50
C ARG A 392 7.33 0.99 -0.13
#